data_AF-A0A3M1Q9S6-F1
#
_entry.id   AF-A0A3M1Q9S6-F1
#
_cell.length_a   1.000
_cell.length_b   1.000
_cell.length_c   1.000
_cell.angle_alpha   90.00
_cell.angle_beta   90.00
_cell.angle_gamma   90.00
#
_symmetry.space_group_name_H-M   'P 1'
#
loop_
_entity.id
_entity.type
_entity.pdbx_description
1 polymer ?
#
loop_
_entity_poly.entity_id
_entity_poly.type
_entity_poly.pdbx_seq_one_letter_code
_entity_poly.pdbx_strand_id
1 'polypeptide(L)'
;VRTAWGFLAVRLPLSEDPQWKADQITILQALGVLDPEGKPTARLEVVKAADVARLTEEAFQAERSRMLAVCSECHSENFARAELEKGDAMIRETDRLLAEAIRIVAGLYRDGILAKPESYAHPFPDLLTFHDAPTTIEQRLFEMHLKHRMRAFQGTFHANPDYALWYGWSEMLRDLTEIRTEAEELRARHRERATE
;
A
#
# COMPACT_ATOMS: atom_id res chain seq x y z
N VAL A 1 14.15 -12.64 5.82
CA VAL A 1 13.42 -13.82 5.32
C VAL A 1 12.81 -13.45 3.97
N ARG A 2 13.02 -14.25 2.93
CA ARG A 2 12.43 -14.04 1.60
C ARG A 2 11.09 -14.76 1.55
N THR A 3 10.02 -14.06 1.16
CA THR A 3 8.64 -14.58 1.13
C THR A 3 7.95 -14.15 -0.16
N ALA A 4 6.81 -14.77 -0.48
CA ALA A 4 6.07 -14.53 -1.71
C ALA A 4 5.66 -13.05 -1.87
N TRP A 5 5.22 -12.39 -0.80
CA TRP A 5 4.79 -11.00 -0.81
C TRP A 5 5.89 -9.97 -0.49
N GLY A 6 7.09 -10.43 -0.16
CA GLY A 6 8.19 -9.53 0.24
C GLY A 6 7.85 -8.69 1.46
N PHE A 7 8.52 -7.53 1.58
CA PHE A 7 8.36 -6.65 2.74
C PHE A 7 7.10 -5.77 2.63
N LEU A 8 6.83 -5.18 1.46
CA LEU A 8 5.75 -4.21 1.28
C LEU A 8 4.44 -4.82 0.78
N ALA A 9 4.34 -6.16 0.68
CA ALA A 9 3.19 -6.83 0.07
C ALA A 9 2.88 -6.31 -1.34
N VAL A 10 3.90 -6.22 -2.18
CA VAL A 10 3.81 -5.84 -3.60
C VAL A 10 4.53 -6.88 -4.46
N ARG A 11 4.01 -7.15 -5.67
CA ARG A 11 4.59 -8.12 -6.60
C ARG A 11 4.27 -7.79 -8.05
N LEU A 12 4.98 -8.43 -8.97
CA LEU A 12 4.60 -8.60 -10.38
C LEU A 12 4.54 -10.11 -10.72
N PRO A 13 3.70 -10.53 -11.69
CA PRO A 13 2.69 -9.71 -12.37
C PRO A 13 1.63 -9.21 -11.39
N LEU A 14 0.94 -8.13 -11.78
CA LEU A 14 -0.19 -7.61 -11.01
C LEU A 14 -1.36 -8.60 -11.08
N SER A 15 -2.32 -8.43 -10.17
CA SER A 15 -3.54 -9.23 -10.17
C SER A 15 -4.27 -9.17 -11.52
N GLU A 16 -4.94 -10.27 -11.88
CA GLU A 16 -5.88 -10.30 -13.02
C GLU A 16 -7.22 -9.63 -12.69
N ASP A 17 -7.55 -9.50 -11.40
CA ASP A 17 -8.70 -8.73 -10.93
C ASP A 17 -8.52 -7.25 -11.30
N PRO A 18 -9.40 -6.65 -12.12
CA PRO A 18 -9.22 -5.28 -12.60
C PRO A 18 -9.19 -4.23 -11.50
N GLN A 19 -9.98 -4.40 -10.43
CA GLN A 19 -10.05 -3.46 -9.33
C GLN A 19 -8.77 -3.55 -8.49
N TRP A 20 -8.37 -4.75 -8.10
CA TRP A 20 -7.15 -4.94 -7.31
C TRP A 20 -5.91 -4.51 -8.10
N LYS A 21 -5.87 -4.79 -9.41
CA LYS A 21 -4.81 -4.30 -10.30
C LYS A 21 -4.71 -2.78 -10.29
N ALA A 22 -5.84 -2.07 -10.38
CA ALA A 22 -5.86 -0.62 -10.32
C ALA A 22 -5.37 -0.07 -8.97
N ASP A 23 -5.73 -0.74 -7.87
CA ASP A 23 -5.26 -0.39 -6.53
C ASP A 23 -3.75 -0.62 -6.37
N GLN A 24 -3.23 -1.74 -6.88
CA GLN A 24 -1.79 -2.03 -6.90
C GLN A 24 -1.02 -1.00 -7.73
N ILE A 25 -1.54 -0.58 -8.90
CA ILE A 25 -0.92 0.48 -9.70
C ILE A 25 -0.85 1.78 -8.89
N THR A 26 -1.95 2.18 -8.25
CA THR A 26 -1.98 3.38 -7.39
C THR A 26 -0.94 3.34 -6.28
N ILE A 27 -0.75 2.17 -5.64
CA ILE A 27 0.28 1.98 -4.60
C ILE A 27 1.69 2.08 -5.20
N LEU A 28 1.94 1.48 -6.37
CA LEU A 28 3.23 1.57 -7.05
C LEU A 28 3.58 3.00 -7.48
N GLN A 29 2.57 3.80 -7.84
CA GLN A 29 2.73 5.24 -8.10
C GLN A 29 3.13 5.99 -6.83
N ALA A 30 2.47 5.71 -5.70
CA ALA A 30 2.78 6.37 -4.44
C ALA A 30 4.11 5.90 -3.81
N LEU A 31 4.61 4.72 -4.18
CA LEU A 31 5.99 4.30 -3.86
C LEU A 31 7.03 4.96 -4.79
N GLY A 32 6.58 5.70 -5.81
CA GLY A 32 7.41 6.32 -6.84
C GLY A 32 8.05 5.30 -7.78
N VAL A 33 7.61 4.04 -7.79
CA VAL A 33 8.09 3.01 -8.74
C VAL A 33 7.53 3.27 -10.13
N LEU A 34 6.29 3.75 -10.18
CA LEU A 34 5.65 4.31 -11.36
C LEU A 34 5.48 5.82 -11.19
N ASP A 35 5.52 6.57 -12.29
CA ASP A 35 5.09 7.97 -12.32
C ASP A 35 3.55 8.08 -12.27
N PRO A 36 2.98 9.29 -12.09
CA PRO A 36 1.52 9.47 -12.07
C PRO A 36 0.80 9.00 -13.34
N GLU A 37 1.51 8.91 -14.47
CA GLU A 37 1.02 8.38 -15.75
C GLU A 37 1.15 6.85 -15.87
N GLY A 38 1.78 6.19 -14.91
CA GLY A 38 1.94 4.73 -14.84
C GLY A 38 3.20 4.21 -15.54
N LYS A 39 4.17 5.06 -15.88
CA LYS A 39 5.44 4.66 -16.49
C LYS A 39 6.49 4.37 -15.42
N PRO A 40 7.37 3.38 -15.63
CA PRO A 40 8.47 3.10 -14.71
C PRO A 40 9.39 4.30 -14.46
N THR A 41 9.83 4.47 -13.21
CA THR A 41 10.84 5.47 -12.82
C THR A 41 12.19 4.80 -12.50
N ALA A 42 13.20 5.62 -12.17
CA ALA A 42 14.50 5.13 -11.68
C ALA A 42 14.39 4.28 -10.39
N ARG A 43 13.34 4.46 -9.56
CA ARG A 43 13.16 3.64 -8.34
C ARG A 43 12.87 2.18 -8.66
N LEU A 44 12.33 1.86 -9.84
CA LEU A 44 12.11 0.47 -10.24
C LEU A 44 13.42 -0.32 -10.29
N GLU A 45 14.51 0.29 -10.72
CA GLU A 45 15.83 -0.38 -10.78
C GLU A 45 16.38 -0.64 -9.37
N VAL A 46 16.13 0.25 -8.42
CA VAL A 46 16.48 0.03 -7.01
C VAL A 46 15.66 -1.12 -6.42
N VAL A 47 14.36 -1.17 -6.71
CA VAL A 47 13.46 -2.27 -6.27
C VAL A 47 13.94 -3.62 -6.81
N LYS A 48 14.36 -3.67 -8.08
CA LYS A 48 14.95 -4.87 -8.69
C LYS A 48 16.24 -5.29 -7.99
N ALA A 49 17.16 -4.35 -7.79
CA ALA A 49 18.47 -4.62 -7.21
C ALA A 49 18.38 -5.05 -5.73
N ALA A 50 17.43 -4.51 -4.98
CA ALA A 50 17.24 -4.78 -3.56
C ALA A 50 16.41 -6.05 -3.26
N ASP A 51 15.88 -6.74 -4.29
CA ASP A 51 15.07 -7.96 -4.16
C ASP A 51 13.87 -7.82 -3.19
N VAL A 52 13.26 -6.63 -3.14
CA VAL A 52 12.19 -6.29 -2.17
C VAL A 52 10.82 -6.82 -2.56
N ALA A 53 10.64 -7.23 -3.81
CA ALA A 53 9.40 -7.75 -4.38
C ALA A 53 9.67 -8.92 -5.34
N ARG A 54 8.72 -9.84 -5.46
CA ARG A 54 8.77 -10.88 -6.52
C ARG A 54 8.30 -10.25 -7.83
N LEU A 55 9.11 -10.34 -8.88
CA LEU A 55 8.86 -9.63 -10.14
C LEU A 55 8.32 -10.52 -11.27
N THR A 56 8.23 -11.83 -11.04
CA THR A 56 7.63 -12.78 -11.98
C THR A 56 6.71 -13.73 -11.23
N GLU A 57 5.76 -14.33 -11.95
CA GLU A 57 4.83 -15.30 -11.38
C GLU A 57 5.59 -16.53 -10.88
N GLU A 58 6.61 -16.98 -11.61
CA GLU A 58 7.45 -18.12 -11.23
C GLU A 58 8.20 -17.85 -9.91
N ALA A 59 8.74 -16.63 -9.75
CA ALA A 59 9.42 -16.25 -8.51
C ALA A 59 8.46 -16.16 -7.32
N PHE A 60 7.22 -15.69 -7.55
CA PHE A 60 6.18 -15.69 -6.52
C PHE A 60 5.76 -17.12 -6.14
N GLN A 61 5.48 -17.96 -7.13
CA GLN A 61 5.05 -19.35 -6.91
C GLN A 61 6.15 -20.18 -6.25
N ALA A 62 7.42 -19.97 -6.59
CA ALA A 62 8.53 -20.66 -5.93
C ALA A 62 8.55 -20.40 -4.42
N GLU A 63 8.39 -19.14 -3.99
CA GLU A 63 8.31 -18.82 -2.56
C GLU A 63 6.99 -19.30 -1.94
N ARG A 64 5.86 -19.23 -2.67
CA ARG A 64 4.57 -19.75 -2.19
C ARG A 64 4.63 -21.25 -1.91
N SER A 65 5.19 -22.03 -2.84
CA SER A 65 5.37 -23.47 -2.69
C SER A 65 6.29 -23.79 -1.52
N ARG A 66 7.35 -22.99 -1.32
CA ARG A 66 8.25 -23.13 -0.16
C ARG A 66 7.53 -22.87 1.16
N MET A 67 6.70 -21.83 1.23
CA MET A 67 5.87 -21.54 2.41
C MET A 67 4.91 -22.69 2.69
N LEU A 68 4.18 -23.17 1.68
CA LEU A 68 3.27 -24.32 1.81
C LEU A 68 3.98 -25.59 2.29
N ALA A 69 5.17 -25.88 1.77
CA ALA A 69 5.95 -27.04 2.20
C ALA A 69 6.28 -26.99 3.70
N VAL A 70 6.76 -25.83 4.19
CA VAL A 70 7.06 -25.64 5.62
C VAL A 70 5.81 -25.78 6.48
N CYS A 71 4.70 -25.16 6.09
CA CYS A 71 3.43 -25.28 6.83
C CYS A 71 2.92 -26.74 6.86
N SER A 72 3.17 -27.49 5.79
CA SER A 72 2.70 -28.88 5.63
C SER A 72 3.53 -29.91 6.41
N GLU A 73 4.62 -29.48 7.04
CA GLU A 73 5.35 -30.32 8.00
C GLU A 73 4.50 -30.60 9.26
N CYS A 74 3.54 -29.71 9.57
CA CYS A 74 2.70 -29.79 10.77
C CYS A 74 1.19 -29.76 10.48
N HIS A 75 0.75 -29.08 9.42
CA HIS A 75 -0.66 -28.93 9.06
C HIS A 75 -1.02 -29.68 7.78
N SER A 76 -2.31 -29.94 7.56
CA SER A 76 -2.74 -30.43 6.25
C SER A 76 -2.50 -29.36 5.18
N GLU A 77 -2.17 -29.80 3.97
CA GLU A 77 -1.93 -28.88 2.85
C GLU A 77 -3.14 -27.97 2.59
N ASN A 78 -4.36 -28.52 2.69
CA ASN A 78 -5.59 -27.76 2.53
C ASN A 78 -5.73 -26.65 3.58
N PHE A 79 -5.36 -26.92 4.83
CA PHE A 79 -5.37 -25.89 5.88
C PHE A 79 -4.34 -24.81 5.58
N ALA A 80 -3.10 -25.20 5.29
CA ALA A 80 -2.02 -24.25 4.98
C ALA A 80 -2.37 -23.35 3.80
N ARG A 81 -2.93 -23.93 2.73
CA ARG A 81 -3.41 -23.21 1.55
C ARG A 81 -4.49 -22.19 1.91
N ALA A 82 -5.50 -22.61 2.67
CA ALA A 82 -6.59 -21.73 3.08
C ALA A 82 -6.11 -20.55 3.94
N GLU A 83 -5.15 -20.76 4.85
CA GLU A 83 -4.59 -19.65 5.65
C GLU A 83 -3.78 -18.66 4.79
N LEU A 84 -3.00 -19.18 3.84
CA LEU A 84 -2.26 -18.33 2.90
C LEU A 84 -3.19 -17.53 1.97
N GLU A 85 -4.30 -18.12 1.53
CA GLU A 85 -5.34 -17.45 0.74
C GLU A 85 -6.05 -16.34 1.55
N LYS A 86 -6.29 -16.54 2.86
CA LYS A 86 -6.79 -15.47 3.75
C LYS A 86 -5.80 -14.31 3.84
N GLY A 87 -4.49 -14.61 3.89
CA GLY A 87 -3.43 -13.61 3.81
C GLY A 87 -3.51 -12.78 2.53
N ASP A 88 -3.72 -13.43 1.39
CA ASP A 88 -3.86 -12.77 0.09
C ASP A 88 -5.12 -11.89 0.05
N ALA A 89 -6.22 -12.38 0.59
CA ALA A 89 -7.46 -11.62 0.71
C ALA A 89 -7.26 -10.36 1.59
N MET A 90 -6.57 -10.47 2.72
CA MET A 90 -6.27 -9.31 3.57
C MET A 90 -5.43 -8.25 2.84
N ILE A 91 -4.43 -8.67 2.05
CA ILE A 91 -3.65 -7.74 1.24
C ILE A 91 -4.57 -7.01 0.25
N ARG A 92 -5.47 -7.74 -0.44
CA ARG A 92 -6.45 -7.11 -1.34
C ARG A 92 -7.32 -6.06 -0.63
N GLU A 93 -7.88 -6.39 0.52
CA GLU A 93 -8.74 -5.46 1.27
C GLU A 93 -7.96 -4.22 1.74
N THR A 94 -6.73 -4.40 2.24
CA THR A 94 -5.90 -3.29 2.70
C THR A 94 -5.35 -2.45 1.56
N ASP A 95 -5.05 -3.05 0.40
CA ASP A 95 -4.69 -2.34 -0.83
C ASP A 95 -5.81 -1.43 -1.29
N ARG A 96 -7.07 -1.91 -1.23
CA ARG A 96 -8.24 -1.13 -1.63
C ARG A 96 -8.40 0.14 -0.78
N LEU A 97 -8.18 0.04 0.53
CA LEU A 97 -8.24 1.16 1.47
C LEU A 97 -7.10 2.15 1.22
N LEU A 98 -5.86 1.64 1.11
CA LEU A 98 -4.69 2.49 0.91
C LEU A 98 -4.73 3.21 -0.44
N ALA A 99 -5.11 2.51 -1.52
CA ALA A 99 -5.24 3.11 -2.84
C ALA A 99 -6.29 4.23 -2.87
N GLU A 100 -7.38 4.10 -2.11
CA GLU A 100 -8.36 5.17 -1.97
C GLU A 100 -7.78 6.40 -1.27
N ALA A 101 -7.09 6.20 -0.14
CA ALA A 101 -6.43 7.28 0.59
C ALA A 101 -5.40 8.01 -0.30
N ILE A 102 -4.59 7.26 -1.07
CA ILE A 102 -3.64 7.81 -2.05
C ILE A 102 -4.37 8.69 -3.07
N ARG A 103 -5.48 8.19 -3.65
CA ARG A 103 -6.25 8.94 -4.67
C ARG A 103 -6.84 10.24 -4.11
N ILE A 104 -7.26 10.25 -2.84
CA ILE A 104 -7.76 11.44 -2.17
C ILE A 104 -6.64 12.50 -2.09
N VAL A 105 -5.47 12.12 -1.57
CA VAL A 105 -4.31 13.03 -1.43
C VAL A 105 -3.79 13.49 -2.79
N ALA A 106 -3.66 12.58 -3.76
CA ALA A 106 -3.32 12.92 -5.14
C ALA A 106 -4.34 13.89 -5.78
N GLY A 107 -5.62 13.76 -5.43
CA GLY A 107 -6.65 14.69 -5.84
C GLY A 107 -6.40 16.11 -5.33
N LEU A 108 -5.91 16.27 -4.09
CA LEU A 108 -5.59 17.60 -3.55
C LEU A 108 -4.39 18.25 -4.28
N TYR A 109 -3.40 17.46 -4.68
CA TYR A 109 -2.31 17.96 -5.53
C TYR A 109 -2.80 18.39 -6.91
N ARG A 110 -3.60 17.54 -7.58
CA ARG A 110 -4.18 17.83 -8.90
C ARG A 110 -5.00 19.12 -8.88
N ASP A 111 -5.74 19.33 -7.80
CA ASP A 111 -6.61 20.50 -7.65
C ASP A 111 -5.84 21.75 -7.16
N GLY A 112 -4.51 21.68 -7.02
CA GLY A 112 -3.65 22.80 -6.62
C GLY A 112 -3.79 23.21 -5.15
N ILE A 113 -4.42 22.38 -4.33
CA ILE A 113 -4.66 22.64 -2.90
C ILE A 113 -3.40 22.32 -2.09
N LEU A 114 -2.72 21.21 -2.44
CA LEU A 114 -1.40 20.90 -1.91
C LEU A 114 -0.32 21.42 -2.87
N ALA A 115 0.67 22.11 -2.32
CA ALA A 115 1.84 22.55 -3.08
C ALA A 115 2.87 21.41 -3.14
N LYS A 116 3.42 21.14 -4.33
CA LYS A 116 4.48 20.14 -4.50
C LYS A 116 5.75 20.57 -3.74
N PRO A 117 6.25 19.78 -2.78
CA PRO A 117 7.54 20.04 -2.16
C PRO A 117 8.69 20.01 -3.17
N GLU A 118 9.79 20.69 -2.89
CA GLU A 118 11.00 20.62 -3.71
C GLU A 118 11.58 19.19 -3.76
N SER A 119 11.47 18.45 -2.66
CA SER A 119 11.94 17.06 -2.53
C SER A 119 11.16 16.05 -3.38
N TYR A 120 9.95 16.40 -3.84
CA TYR A 120 9.09 15.47 -4.57
C TYR A 120 9.34 15.57 -6.09
N ALA A 121 9.46 14.41 -6.73
CA ALA A 121 9.60 14.33 -8.19
C ALA A 121 8.35 14.83 -8.94
N HIS A 122 7.16 14.54 -8.40
CA HIS A 122 5.86 14.86 -9.01
C HIS A 122 4.91 15.45 -7.96
N PRO A 123 3.87 16.23 -8.34
CA PRO A 123 2.80 16.65 -7.44
C PRO A 123 1.87 15.46 -7.13
N PHE A 124 2.39 14.48 -6.41
CA PHE A 124 1.75 13.22 -6.07
C PHE A 124 2.30 12.73 -4.72
N PRO A 125 1.49 12.11 -3.84
CA PRO A 125 1.98 11.62 -2.55
C PRO A 125 3.10 10.58 -2.71
N ASP A 126 4.14 10.71 -1.88
CA ASP A 126 5.27 9.77 -1.87
C ASP A 126 5.37 9.08 -0.49
N LEU A 127 5.06 7.78 -0.47
CA LEU A 127 5.01 6.95 0.74
C LEU A 127 6.41 6.69 1.35
N LEU A 128 7.48 6.96 0.59
CA LEU A 128 8.87 6.75 1.03
C LEU A 128 9.54 8.03 1.54
N THR A 129 8.76 9.09 1.80
CA THR A 129 9.23 10.30 2.48
C THR A 129 9.21 10.16 4.00
N PHE A 130 8.56 9.11 4.51
CA PHE A 130 8.52 8.77 5.93
C PHE A 130 8.09 9.95 6.82
N HIS A 131 8.98 10.35 7.72
CA HIS A 131 8.77 11.44 8.67
C HIS A 131 8.88 12.84 8.02
N ASP A 132 9.41 12.91 6.80
CA ASP A 132 9.57 14.15 6.03
C ASP A 132 8.32 14.49 5.20
N ALA A 133 7.22 13.73 5.36
CA ALA A 133 5.93 14.05 4.77
C ALA A 133 5.48 15.47 5.19
N PRO A 134 5.23 16.39 4.24
CA PRO A 134 5.21 17.83 4.48
C PRO A 134 3.89 18.32 5.10
N THR A 135 2.84 17.49 5.07
CA THR A 135 1.51 17.83 5.58
C THR A 135 0.96 16.74 6.48
N THR A 136 0.03 17.12 7.36
CA THR A 136 -0.63 16.20 8.30
C THR A 136 -1.39 15.07 7.60
N ILE A 137 -2.06 15.37 6.48
CA ILE A 137 -2.76 14.36 5.67
C ILE A 137 -1.77 13.36 5.04
N GLU A 138 -0.58 13.81 4.65
CA GLU A 138 0.47 12.93 4.13
C GLU A 138 1.16 12.12 5.23
N GLN A 139 1.34 12.68 6.43
CA GLN A 139 1.82 11.94 7.60
C GLN A 139 0.83 10.83 8.01
N ARG A 140 -0.47 11.12 7.95
CA ARG A 140 -1.53 10.11 8.16
C ARG A 140 -1.46 9.00 7.11
N LEU A 141 -1.32 9.37 5.84
CA LEU A 141 -1.20 8.42 4.75
C LEU A 141 0.04 7.52 4.92
N PHE A 142 1.15 8.09 5.36
CA PHE A 142 2.36 7.35 5.72
C PHE A 142 2.09 6.36 6.87
N GLU A 143 1.44 6.79 7.95
CA GLU A 143 1.09 5.93 9.09
C GLU A 143 0.17 4.77 8.65
N MET A 144 -0.86 5.08 7.86
CA MET A 144 -1.75 4.10 7.25
C MET A 144 -0.98 3.05 6.45
N HIS A 145 0.03 3.47 5.67
CA HIS A 145 0.85 2.58 4.85
C HIS A 145 1.84 1.73 5.66
N LEU A 146 2.75 2.35 6.43
CA LEU A 146 3.87 1.61 7.04
C LEU A 146 3.60 1.09 8.46
N LYS A 147 2.53 1.55 9.11
CA LYS A 147 2.16 1.05 10.44
C LYS A 147 0.92 0.16 10.35
N HIS A 148 -0.21 0.70 9.90
CA HIS A 148 -1.48 -0.02 9.99
C HIS A 148 -1.64 -1.10 8.92
N ARG A 149 -1.36 -0.80 7.64
CA ARG A 149 -1.35 -1.84 6.59
C ARG A 149 -0.32 -2.92 6.87
N MET A 150 0.86 -2.56 7.36
CA MET A 150 1.90 -3.53 7.71
C MET A 150 1.47 -4.45 8.84
N ARG A 151 0.77 -3.95 9.87
CA ARG A 151 0.18 -4.78 10.93
C ARG A 151 -0.92 -5.69 10.43
N ALA A 152 -1.78 -5.20 9.53
CA ALA A 152 -2.83 -6.02 8.91
C ALA A 152 -2.21 -7.17 8.10
N PHE A 153 -1.29 -6.85 7.18
CA PHE A 153 -0.56 -7.81 6.37
C PHE A 153 0.23 -8.80 7.22
N GLN A 154 1.18 -8.32 8.03
CA GLN A 154 2.04 -9.20 8.80
C GLN A 154 1.27 -9.96 9.88
N GLY A 155 0.27 -9.34 10.50
CA GLY A 155 -0.60 -10.00 11.48
C GLY A 155 -1.27 -11.24 10.91
N THR A 156 -1.82 -11.16 9.69
CA THR A 156 -2.44 -12.32 9.04
C THR A 156 -1.41 -13.41 8.73
N PHE A 157 -0.26 -13.06 8.15
CA PHE A 157 0.77 -14.06 7.80
C PHE A 157 1.53 -14.65 9.01
N HIS A 158 1.39 -14.05 10.20
CA HIS A 158 1.92 -14.57 11.47
C HIS A 158 0.82 -15.08 12.40
N ALA A 159 -0.38 -15.35 11.88
CA ALA A 159 -1.52 -15.89 12.62
C ALA A 159 -1.86 -15.10 13.91
N ASN A 160 -1.70 -13.78 13.87
CA ASN A 160 -2.06 -12.88 14.96
C ASN A 160 -3.33 -12.10 14.59
N PRO A 161 -4.53 -12.59 14.99
CA PRO A 161 -5.79 -11.97 14.61
C PRO A 161 -6.00 -10.57 15.21
N ASP A 162 -5.43 -10.30 16.39
CA ASP A 162 -5.54 -8.99 17.06
C ASP A 162 -4.74 -7.92 16.29
N TYR A 163 -3.52 -8.27 15.86
CA TYR A 163 -2.71 -7.40 14.99
C TYR A 163 -3.32 -7.22 13.60
N ALA A 164 -3.86 -8.30 13.03
CA ALA A 164 -4.48 -8.24 11.72
C ALA A 164 -5.71 -7.32 11.72
N LEU A 165 -6.59 -7.52 12.70
CA LEU A 165 -7.89 -6.85 12.78
C LEU A 165 -7.80 -5.50 13.49
N TRP A 166 -7.49 -5.48 14.79
CA TRP A 166 -7.67 -4.29 15.62
C TRP A 166 -6.55 -3.27 15.41
N TYR A 167 -5.29 -3.70 15.39
CA TYR A 167 -4.16 -2.78 15.20
C TYR A 167 -3.79 -2.53 13.73
N GLY A 168 -4.41 -3.28 12.82
CA GLY A 168 -4.18 -3.23 11.38
C GLY A 168 -5.38 -2.66 10.64
N TRP A 169 -6.25 -3.55 10.17
CA TRP A 169 -7.37 -3.20 9.30
C TRP A 169 -8.33 -2.17 9.92
N SER A 170 -8.65 -2.28 11.21
CA SER A 170 -9.53 -1.33 11.90
C SER A 170 -8.90 0.05 12.00
N GLU A 171 -7.59 0.17 12.19
CA GLU A 171 -6.92 1.49 12.19
C GLU A 171 -6.89 2.08 10.78
N MET A 172 -6.67 1.26 9.73
CA MET A 172 -6.73 1.75 8.35
C MET A 172 -8.09 2.35 7.97
N LEU A 173 -9.19 1.80 8.49
CA LEU A 173 -10.52 2.40 8.29
C LEU A 173 -10.66 3.77 8.96
N ARG A 174 -10.04 3.94 10.13
CA ARG A 174 -10.01 5.23 10.84
C ARG A 174 -9.13 6.23 10.11
N ASP A 175 -7.92 5.83 9.70
CA ASP A 175 -7.03 6.65 8.89
C ASP A 175 -7.74 7.15 7.63
N LEU A 176 -8.42 6.26 6.89
CA LEU A 176 -9.15 6.64 5.68
C LEU A 176 -10.29 7.63 5.97
N THR A 177 -11.00 7.46 7.08
CA THR A 177 -12.06 8.39 7.51
C THR A 177 -11.46 9.77 7.80
N GLU A 178 -10.35 9.81 8.52
CA GLU A 178 -9.67 11.04 8.88
C GLU A 178 -9.06 11.74 7.65
N ILE A 179 -8.49 10.99 6.70
CA ILE A 179 -8.00 11.50 5.42
C ILE A 179 -9.14 12.12 4.59
N ARG A 180 -10.32 11.49 4.56
CA ARG A 180 -11.50 12.06 3.89
C ARG A 180 -11.92 13.38 4.53
N THR A 181 -12.04 13.42 5.86
CA THR A 181 -12.40 14.65 6.59
C THR A 181 -11.39 15.77 6.35
N GLU A 182 -10.10 15.48 6.49
CA GLU A 182 -9.04 16.47 6.31
C GLU A 182 -8.98 17.01 4.87
N ALA A 183 -9.21 16.14 3.88
CA ALA A 183 -9.30 16.56 2.48
C ALA A 183 -10.50 17.48 2.22
N GLU A 184 -11.67 17.21 2.82
CA GLU A 184 -12.84 18.08 2.73
C GLU A 184 -12.59 19.46 3.33
N GLU A 185 -11.98 19.50 4.52
CA GLU A 185 -11.60 20.76 5.17
C GLU A 185 -10.60 21.58 4.34
N LEU A 186 -9.57 20.93 3.79
CA LEU A 186 -8.59 21.59 2.92
C LEU A 186 -9.27 22.19 1.69
N ARG A 187 -10.22 21.48 1.09
CA ARG A 187 -11.02 21.96 -0.04
C ARG A 187 -11.92 23.14 0.36
N ALA A 188 -12.54 23.10 1.54
CA ALA A 188 -13.36 24.21 2.04
C ALA A 188 -12.53 25.48 2.24
N ARG A 189 -11.42 25.38 2.97
CA ARG A 189 -10.48 26.49 3.21
C ARG A 189 -9.93 27.08 1.91
N HIS A 190 -9.65 26.25 0.91
CA HIS A 190 -9.19 26.72 -0.40
C HIS A 190 -10.25 27.53 -1.14
N ARG A 191 -11.53 27.13 -1.06
CA ARG A 191 -12.65 27.89 -1.66
C ARG A 191 -12.86 29.24 -0.99
N GLU A 192 -12.81 29.29 0.34
CA GLU A 192 -12.94 30.54 1.10
C GLU A 192 -11.87 31.56 0.70
N ARG A 193 -10.61 31.12 0.62
CA ARG A 193 -9.48 31.97 0.17
C ARG A 193 -9.59 32.41 -1.28
N ALA A 194 -10.28 31.66 -2.14
CA ALA A 194 -10.50 32.04 -3.54
C ALA A 194 -11.63 33.07 -3.70
N THR A 195 -12.45 33.27 -2.67
CA THR A 195 -13.55 34.25 -2.65
C THR A 195 -13.19 35.57 -1.95
N GLU A 196 -12.05 35.63 -1.27
CA GLU A 196 -11.44 36.84 -0.69
C GLU A 196 -10.57 37.59 -1.72
#